data_AF-A0A3D3K0C2-F1
#
_entry.id   AF-A0A3D3K0C2-F1
#
_cell.length_a   1.000
_cell.length_b   1.000
_cell.length_c   1.000
_cell.angle_alpha   90.00
_cell.angle_beta   90.00
_cell.angle_gamma   90.00
#
_symmetry.space_group_name_H-M   'P 1'
#
loop_
_entity.id
_entity.type
_entity.pdbx_description
1 polymer ?
#
loop_
_entity_poly.entity_id
_entity_poly.type
_entity_poly.pdbx_seq_one_letter_code
_entity_poly.pdbx_strand_id
1 'polypeptide(L)'
;MRRTLLSLFLVPFLGLAQIPTGYYNGTSGLTGYALKAKLHEIISARYINWHYGDLQEFYKQTDLDVYYDHTPSNNPIFNSTTNTMDYILLDIYSEKPAGPDAYEYTTANSTGSASAEGQGWNR
;
A
#
# COMPACT_ATOMS: atom_id res chain seq x y z
N MET A 1 -11.12 -43.36 -16.94
CA MET A 1 -10.11 -42.42 -17.47
C MET A 1 -10.41 -40.95 -17.12
N ARG A 2 -11.63 -40.41 -17.28
CA ARG A 2 -11.93 -39.00 -16.92
C ARG A 2 -11.79 -38.66 -15.41
N ARG A 3 -12.12 -39.58 -14.50
CA ARG A 3 -12.03 -39.35 -13.04
C ARG A 3 -10.59 -39.33 -12.51
N THR A 4 -9.70 -40.13 -13.09
CA THR A 4 -8.27 -40.18 -12.70
C THR A 4 -7.49 -38.96 -13.19
N LEU A 5 -7.91 -38.34 -14.29
CA LEU A 5 -7.32 -37.10 -14.82
C LEU A 5 -7.56 -35.90 -13.89
N LEU A 6 -8.74 -35.81 -13.28
CA LEU A 6 -9.05 -34.75 -12.32
C LEU A 6 -8.15 -34.82 -11.08
N SER A 7 -7.94 -36.03 -10.54
CA SER A 7 -7.03 -36.23 -9.40
C SER A 7 -5.59 -35.85 -9.75
N LEU A 8 -5.10 -36.22 -10.95
CA LEU A 8 -3.75 -35.88 -11.41
C LEU A 8 -3.56 -34.37 -11.61
N PHE A 9 -4.60 -33.67 -12.07
CA PHE A 9 -4.61 -32.21 -12.20
C PHE A 9 -4.58 -31.48 -10.85
N LEU A 10 -5.13 -32.07 -9.78
CA LEU A 10 -5.20 -31.46 -8.45
C LEU A 10 -3.92 -31.66 -7.61
N VAL A 11 -3.09 -32.67 -7.91
CA VAL A 11 -1.82 -32.94 -7.21
C VAL A 11 -0.89 -31.72 -7.07
N PRO A 12 -0.61 -30.91 -8.12
CA PRO A 12 0.29 -29.76 -7.97
C PRO A 12 -0.22 -28.67 -7.02
N PHE A 13 -1.54 -28.57 -6.81
CA PHE A 13 -2.11 -27.60 -5.86
C PHE A 13 -1.78 -27.92 -4.40
N LEU A 14 -1.37 -29.15 -4.08
CA LEU A 14 -0.91 -29.53 -2.75
C LEU A 14 0.47 -28.92 -2.39
N GLY A 15 1.25 -28.51 -3.39
CA GLY A 15 2.57 -27.90 -3.21
C GLY A 15 2.53 -26.38 -3.00
N LEU A 16 1.49 -25.70 -3.49
CA LEU A 16 1.36 -24.23 -3.41
C LEU A 16 0.81 -23.72 -2.08
N ALA A 17 0.30 -24.61 -1.23
CA ALA A 17 -0.31 -24.28 0.06
C ALA A 17 0.58 -24.64 1.26
N GLN A 18 1.88 -24.88 1.04
CA GLN A 18 2.80 -25.18 2.14
C GLN A 18 3.09 -23.91 2.96
N ILE A 19 3.00 -24.05 4.28
CA ILE A 19 3.42 -22.99 5.20
C ILE A 19 4.93 -22.73 5.06
N PRO A 20 5.42 -21.53 5.43
CA PRO A 20 6.85 -21.30 5.54
C PRO A 20 7.50 -22.30 6.50
N THR A 21 8.69 -22.79 6.14
CA THR A 21 9.47 -23.71 6.99
C THR A 21 9.66 -23.11 8.39
N GLY A 22 9.27 -23.88 9.41
CA GLY A 22 9.42 -23.49 10.82
C GLY A 22 8.37 -22.51 11.35
N TYR A 23 7.33 -22.18 10.58
CA TYR A 23 6.29 -21.21 11.00
C TYR A 23 5.63 -21.57 12.34
N TYR A 24 5.36 -22.85 12.60
CA TYR A 24 4.77 -23.34 13.86
C TYR A 24 5.79 -23.96 14.83
N ASN A 25 7.06 -23.59 14.74
CA ASN A 25 8.06 -24.11 15.67
C ASN A 25 7.67 -23.82 17.13
N GLY A 26 7.78 -24.85 17.97
CA GLY A 26 7.44 -24.77 19.40
C GLY A 26 5.94 -24.87 19.73
N THR A 27 5.05 -25.15 18.77
CA THR A 27 3.62 -25.39 19.06
C THR A 27 3.28 -26.87 19.31
N SER A 28 4.19 -27.79 18.96
CA SER A 28 3.96 -29.24 19.07
C SER A 28 3.63 -29.64 20.51
N GLY A 29 2.53 -30.40 20.68
CA GLY A 29 2.06 -30.85 21.99
C GLY A 29 1.39 -29.79 22.86
N LEU A 30 1.37 -28.51 22.46
CA LEU A 30 0.66 -27.46 23.18
C LEU A 30 -0.85 -27.53 22.90
N THR A 31 -1.65 -27.22 23.92
CA THR A 31 -3.11 -27.11 23.81
C THR A 31 -3.63 -25.90 24.61
N GLY A 32 -4.87 -25.51 24.37
CA GLY A 32 -5.55 -24.44 25.13
C GLY A 32 -4.77 -23.12 25.14
N TYR A 33 -4.59 -22.55 26.34
CA TYR A 33 -3.95 -21.24 26.51
C TYR A 33 -2.48 -21.22 26.09
N ALA A 34 -1.73 -22.31 26.34
CA ALA A 34 -0.32 -22.40 25.96
C ALA A 34 -0.15 -22.33 24.43
N LEU A 35 -1.00 -23.05 23.68
CA LEU A 35 -1.01 -22.98 22.23
C LEU A 35 -1.39 -21.58 21.74
N LYS A 36 -2.44 -20.98 22.30
CA LYS A 36 -2.88 -19.63 21.95
C LYS A 36 -1.75 -18.60 22.14
N ALA A 37 -1.05 -18.64 23.26
CA ALA A 37 0.04 -17.73 23.55
C ALA A 37 1.19 -17.89 22.56
N LYS A 38 1.59 -19.12 22.25
CA LYS A 38 2.68 -19.38 21.30
C LYS A 38 2.32 -18.96 19.87
N LEU A 39 1.07 -19.18 19.45
CA LEU A 39 0.58 -18.70 18.16
C LEU A 39 0.53 -17.17 18.09
N HIS A 40 0.12 -16.50 19.17
CA HIS A 40 0.14 -15.04 19.24
C HIS A 40 1.56 -14.49 19.07
N GLU A 41 2.56 -15.06 19.75
CA GLU A 41 3.97 -14.68 19.61
C GLU A 41 4.46 -14.82 18.16
N ILE A 42 4.12 -15.93 17.48
CA ILE A 42 4.46 -16.15 16.07
C ILE A 42 3.82 -15.09 15.17
N ILE A 43 2.53 -14.82 15.37
CA ILE A 43 1.76 -13.91 14.51
C ILE A 43 2.20 -12.46 14.74
N SER A 44 2.36 -12.03 15.99
CA SER A 44 2.71 -10.65 16.32
C SER A 44 4.11 -10.26 15.85
N ALA A 45 5.05 -11.21 15.82
CA ALA A 45 6.42 -10.98 15.33
C ALA A 45 6.51 -10.70 13.82
N ARG A 46 5.50 -11.10 13.03
CA ARG A 46 5.48 -10.92 11.55
C ARG A 46 4.22 -10.23 11.07
N TYR A 47 3.58 -9.47 11.94
CA TYR A 47 2.39 -8.74 11.59
C TYR A 47 2.75 -7.53 10.73
N ILE A 48 2.31 -7.55 9.47
CA ILE A 48 2.32 -6.36 8.62
C ILE A 48 1.03 -5.60 8.91
N ASN A 49 1.14 -4.50 9.67
CA ASN A 49 0.03 -3.55 9.81
C ASN A 49 0.14 -2.49 8.71
N TRP A 50 -0.99 -2.17 8.11
CA TRP A 50 -1.12 -1.03 7.22
C TRP A 50 -1.96 -0.01 7.99
N HIS A 51 -1.32 1.06 8.46
CA HIS A 51 -2.00 2.10 9.18
C HIS A 51 -2.58 3.11 8.19
N TYR A 52 -3.74 3.68 8.52
CA TYR A 52 -4.30 4.78 7.71
C TYR A 52 -3.33 5.97 7.58
N GLY A 53 -2.46 6.18 8.58
CA GLY A 53 -1.40 7.19 8.54
C GLY A 53 -0.31 6.93 7.49
N ASP A 54 -0.17 5.69 7.00
CA ASP A 54 0.84 5.32 6.01
C ASP A 54 0.46 5.76 4.59
N LEU A 55 -0.82 6.07 4.34
CA LEU A 55 -1.34 6.46 3.02
C LEU A 55 -0.56 7.63 2.40
N GLN A 56 -0.18 8.62 3.22
CA GLN A 56 0.55 9.79 2.71
C GLN A 56 1.92 9.42 2.12
N GLU A 57 2.58 8.39 2.65
CA GLU A 57 3.88 7.92 2.13
C GLU A 57 3.70 7.02 0.90
N PHE A 58 2.57 6.32 0.79
CA PHE A 58 2.24 5.56 -0.40
C PHE A 58 1.87 6.47 -1.58
N TYR A 59 1.12 7.55 -1.36
CA TYR A 59 0.79 8.50 -2.43
C TYR A 59 2.05 9.12 -3.08
N LYS A 60 3.15 9.27 -2.34
CA LYS A 60 4.46 9.68 -2.87
C LYS A 60 5.11 8.66 -3.82
N GLN A 61 4.57 7.45 -3.91
CA GLN A 61 5.09 6.36 -4.73
C GLN A 61 4.12 5.98 -5.85
N THR A 62 2.81 6.04 -5.57
CA THR A 62 1.78 5.50 -6.46
C THR A 62 0.99 6.58 -7.21
N ASP A 63 0.93 7.80 -6.67
CA ASP A 63 -0.03 8.83 -7.11
C ASP A 63 0.70 10.10 -7.55
N LEU A 64 1.99 10.03 -7.88
CA LEU A 64 2.72 11.19 -8.41
C LEU A 64 2.29 11.50 -9.84
N ASP A 65 2.07 12.78 -10.15
CA ASP A 65 2.00 13.18 -11.55
C ASP A 65 3.42 13.24 -12.13
N VAL A 66 3.85 12.19 -12.81
CA VAL A 66 5.17 12.16 -13.48
C VAL A 66 5.06 11.71 -14.93
N TYR A 67 3.84 11.69 -15.45
CA TYR A 67 3.52 11.11 -16.75
C TYR A 67 2.71 12.03 -17.66
N TYR A 68 2.08 13.09 -17.14
CA TYR A 68 1.29 14.04 -17.92
C TYR A 68 1.99 15.41 -18.00
N ASP A 69 1.84 16.23 -16.96
CA ASP A 69 2.33 17.61 -16.96
C ASP A 69 3.70 17.75 -16.28
N HIS A 70 4.04 16.78 -15.43
CA HIS A 70 5.32 16.72 -14.73
C HIS A 70 6.13 15.47 -15.08
N THR A 71 7.35 15.42 -14.56
CA THR A 71 8.36 14.38 -14.77
C THR A 71 9.03 14.05 -13.43
N PRO A 72 9.73 12.90 -13.33
CA PRO A 72 10.48 12.57 -12.12
C PRO A 72 11.57 13.60 -11.74
N SER A 73 12.00 14.46 -12.67
CA SER A 73 13.03 15.48 -12.43
C SER A 73 12.49 16.82 -11.93
N ASN A 74 11.23 17.17 -12.23
CA ASN A 74 10.63 18.45 -11.85
C ASN A 74 9.46 18.34 -10.85
N ASN A 75 8.94 17.14 -10.59
CA ASN A 75 7.94 16.91 -9.55
C ASN A 75 8.49 17.05 -8.09
N PRO A 76 9.78 16.81 -7.78
CA PRO A 76 10.31 17.15 -6.46
C PRO A 76 10.33 18.67 -6.23
N ILE A 77 9.49 19.17 -5.32
CA ILE A 77 9.37 20.59 -4.97
C ILE A 77 9.88 20.79 -3.54
N PHE A 78 10.86 21.67 -3.36
CA PHE A 78 11.36 21.99 -2.03
C PHE A 78 10.37 22.88 -1.25
N ASN A 79 9.84 22.37 -0.15
CA ASN A 79 8.98 23.10 0.76
C ASN A 79 9.82 23.78 1.85
N SER A 80 9.97 25.10 1.75
CA SER A 80 10.72 25.89 2.73
C SER A 80 10.07 25.97 4.12
N THR A 81 8.77 25.70 4.25
CA THR A 81 8.05 25.76 5.52
C THR A 81 8.31 24.51 6.36
N THR A 82 8.31 23.33 5.73
CA THR A 82 8.57 22.05 6.40
C THR A 82 10.03 21.62 6.30
N ASN A 83 10.83 22.27 5.45
CA ASN A 83 12.20 21.88 5.10
C ASN A 83 12.28 20.42 4.58
N THR A 84 11.30 20.05 3.74
CA THR A 84 11.18 18.72 3.12
C THR A 84 10.94 18.86 1.62
N MET A 85 11.09 17.75 0.89
CA MET A 85 10.59 17.66 -0.49
C MET A 85 9.12 17.27 -0.47
N ASP A 86 8.31 18.04 -1.17
CA ASP A 86 6.95 17.69 -1.54
C ASP A 86 6.89 17.26 -2.99
N TYR A 87 5.79 16.61 -3.35
CA TYR A 87 5.55 16.09 -4.68
C TYR A 87 4.15 16.47 -5.13
N ILE A 88 4.00 16.75 -6.41
CA ILE A 88 2.69 16.93 -7.05
C ILE A 88 2.03 15.56 -7.22
N LEU A 89 0.81 15.46 -6.72
CA LEU A 89 -0.04 14.30 -6.86
C LEU A 89 -0.90 14.43 -8.11
N LEU A 90 -1.04 13.34 -8.84
CA LEU A 90 -1.92 13.21 -10.00
C LEU A 90 -3.38 13.23 -9.55
N ASP A 91 -4.11 14.30 -9.87
CA ASP A 91 -5.57 14.34 -9.74
C ASP A 91 -6.21 14.29 -11.12
N ILE A 92 -6.80 13.13 -11.46
CA ILE A 92 -7.42 12.87 -12.76
C ILE A 92 -8.54 13.89 -13.08
N TYR A 93 -9.11 14.55 -12.06
CA TYR A 93 -10.18 15.54 -12.25
C TYR A 93 -9.68 16.96 -12.52
N SER A 94 -8.47 17.32 -12.07
CA SER A 94 -7.84 18.60 -12.41
C SER A 94 -7.14 18.57 -13.77
N GLU A 95 -6.77 17.36 -14.19
CA GLU A 95 -5.94 17.07 -15.36
C GLU A 95 -6.53 17.55 -16.67
N LYS A 96 -5.69 18.22 -17.47
CA LYS A 96 -6.06 18.70 -18.82
C LYS A 96 -5.06 18.24 -19.87
N PRO A 97 -5.37 17.19 -20.67
CA PRO A 97 -4.43 16.62 -21.64
C PRO A 97 -3.86 17.57 -22.72
N ALA A 98 -4.46 18.75 -22.90
CA ALA A 98 -4.07 19.72 -23.93
C ALA A 98 -3.68 21.10 -23.37
N GLY A 99 -3.51 21.24 -22.06
CA GLY A 99 -3.18 22.52 -21.44
C GLY A 99 -2.95 22.38 -19.93
N PRO A 100 -2.64 23.47 -19.22
CA PRO A 100 -2.32 23.38 -17.81
C PRO A 100 -3.54 22.98 -16.97
N ASP A 101 -3.25 22.20 -15.94
CA ASP A 101 -4.19 21.79 -14.90
C ASP A 101 -5.01 22.91 -14.30
N ALA A 102 -6.24 22.59 -13.90
CA ALA A 102 -7.11 23.56 -13.22
C ALA A 102 -6.55 23.98 -11.86
N TYR A 103 -5.90 23.05 -11.18
CA TYR A 103 -5.21 23.19 -9.89
C TYR A 103 -4.33 21.94 -9.69
N GLU A 104 -3.33 22.04 -8.84
CA GLU A 104 -2.44 20.91 -8.52
C GLU A 104 -2.42 20.71 -7.00
N TYR A 105 -2.29 19.45 -6.58
CA TYR A 105 -2.14 19.11 -5.18
C TYR A 105 -0.71 18.69 -4.88
N THR A 106 -0.13 19.25 -3.83
CA THR A 106 1.13 18.74 -3.28
C THR A 106 0.86 17.77 -2.13
N THR A 107 1.85 16.94 -1.80
CA THR A 107 1.83 16.06 -0.62
C THR A 107 1.62 16.80 0.70
N ALA A 108 1.87 18.12 0.76
CA ALA A 108 1.59 18.94 1.93
C ALA A 108 0.12 19.39 2.03
N ASN A 109 -0.67 19.30 0.96
CA ASN A 109 -2.06 19.75 0.93
C ASN A 109 -3.06 18.72 1.49
N SER A 110 -2.64 17.85 2.42
CA SER A 110 -3.54 16.92 3.11
C SER A 110 -4.40 17.71 4.12
N THR A 111 -5.70 17.78 3.87
CA THR A 111 -6.66 18.50 4.72
C THR A 111 -7.84 17.59 5.10
N GLY A 112 -8.54 17.92 6.20
CA GLY A 112 -9.80 17.27 6.57
C GLY A 112 -11.04 17.99 6.02
N SER A 113 -10.87 19.17 5.43
CA SER A 113 -11.95 19.96 4.84
C SER A 113 -11.39 20.99 3.85
N ALA A 114 -12.13 21.26 2.78
CA ALA A 114 -11.84 22.32 1.83
C ALA A 114 -13.12 23.14 1.57
N SER A 115 -12.95 24.43 1.29
CA SER A 115 -14.05 25.35 0.97
C SER A 115 -14.23 25.57 -0.54
N ALA A 116 -13.26 25.12 -1.33
CA ALA A 116 -13.24 25.13 -2.78
C ALA A 116 -12.30 24.02 -3.30
N GLU A 117 -12.43 23.69 -4.58
CA GLU A 117 -11.48 22.82 -5.28
C GLU A 117 -10.05 23.42 -5.28
N GLY A 118 -9.04 22.56 -5.33
CA GLY A 118 -7.63 22.96 -5.35
C GLY A 118 -7.05 23.39 -3.99
N GLN A 119 -7.82 23.32 -2.89
CA GLN A 119 -7.33 23.71 -1.56
C GLN A 119 -6.65 22.58 -0.79
N GLY A 120 -7.05 21.34 -1.04
CA GLY A 120 -6.38 20.19 -0.51
C GLY A 120 -7.13 18.89 -0.78
N TRP A 121 -6.42 17.79 -0.60
CA TRP A 121 -6.94 16.45 -0.75
C TRP A 121 -7.22 15.83 0.62
N ASN A 122 -8.22 14.96 0.67
CA ASN A 122 -8.53 14.21 1.88
C ASN A 122 -7.62 13.00 1.98
N ARG A 123 -7.15 12.74 3.20
CA ARG A 123 -6.55 11.45 3.55
C ARG A 123 -7.62 10.41 3.83
#